data_AF-A0A6V7UQC3-F1
#
_entry.id   AF-A0A6V7UQC3-F1
#
_cell.length_a   1.000
_cell.length_b   1.000
_cell.length_c   1.000
_cell.angle_alpha   90.00
_cell.angle_beta   90.00
_cell.angle_gamma   90.00
#
_symmetry.space_group_name_H-M   'P 1'
#
loop_
_entity.id
_entity.type
_entity.pdbx_description
1 polymer ?
#
loop_
_entity_poly.entity_id
_entity_poly.type
_entity_poly.pdbx_seq_one_letter_code
_entity_poly.pdbx_strand_id
1 'polypeptide(L)'
;MYWEKEIKAYLLNFQVLVSISAIFIFLYARKLVRSVAVFYLTGILIGIFASFLIFGHLFQKFIPKFARFPFLFGGWPLSAYIYYLTWRNFSVIFLEYRFYAILYLGIFTIISLAVCYRMGPPEDERSLNLMEWTLQIIALALIYFFNQVQEVAYALIFFVIFISIWRRNASKIWQFSRRNWNRLREFVFGPQPRRLLSEEEYLEESRIYTRMELENLRQFCNSQNSKTNWQLVSRLKRPNRMASFITGDSDHVSAMEFSYHSEIYCQNEGSDEENSYLEEGYITDDD
;
A
#
# COMPACT_ATOMS: atom_id res chain seq x y z
N MET A 1 -15.45 -20.28 -45.12
CA MET A 1 -15.09 -20.94 -43.84
C MET A 1 -13.68 -20.58 -43.33
N TYR A 2 -12.63 -20.54 -44.17
CA TYR A 2 -11.28 -20.11 -43.72
C TYR A 2 -11.25 -18.63 -43.32
N TRP A 3 -11.70 -17.74 -44.20
CA TRP A 3 -11.73 -16.28 -43.99
C TRP A 3 -12.54 -15.84 -42.75
N GLU A 4 -13.62 -16.54 -42.39
CA GLU A 4 -14.40 -16.22 -41.18
C GLU A 4 -13.63 -16.53 -39.89
N LYS A 5 -12.81 -17.59 -39.89
CA LYS A 5 -11.98 -17.93 -38.72
C LYS A 5 -10.89 -16.88 -38.52
N GLU A 6 -10.26 -16.43 -39.61
CA GLU A 6 -9.25 -15.38 -39.56
C GLU A 6 -9.83 -14.05 -39.08
N ILE A 7 -10.96 -13.61 -39.64
CA ILE A 7 -11.63 -12.37 -39.22
C ILE A 7 -11.99 -12.43 -37.74
N LYS A 8 -12.53 -13.56 -37.25
CA LYS A 8 -12.83 -13.75 -35.83
C LYS A 8 -11.56 -13.72 -34.97
N ALA A 9 -10.44 -14.26 -35.45
CA ALA A 9 -9.17 -14.21 -34.74
C ALA A 9 -8.63 -12.76 -34.62
N TYR A 10 -8.70 -11.97 -35.69
CA TYR A 10 -8.30 -10.55 -35.65
C TYR A 10 -9.18 -9.73 -34.70
N LEU A 11 -10.50 -9.96 -34.73
CA LEU A 11 -11.43 -9.30 -33.82
C LEU A 11 -11.14 -9.67 -32.36
N LEU A 12 -10.90 -10.96 -32.07
CA LEU A 12 -10.55 -11.41 -30.73
C LEU A 12 -9.24 -10.79 -30.24
N ASN A 13 -8.21 -10.76 -31.09
CA ASN A 13 -6.93 -10.12 -30.75
C ASN A 13 -7.10 -8.64 -30.43
N PHE A 14 -7.92 -7.93 -31.22
CA PHE A 14 -8.23 -6.53 -30.97
C PHE A 14 -8.95 -6.30 -29.63
N GLN A 15 -9.96 -7.13 -29.32
CA GLN A 15 -10.69 -7.04 -28.05
C GLN A 15 -9.78 -7.26 -26.83
N VAL A 16 -8.87 -8.23 -26.94
CA VAL A 16 -7.89 -8.52 -25.88
C VAL A 16 -6.93 -7.33 -25.70
N LEU A 17 -6.43 -6.74 -26.79
CA LEU A 17 -5.56 -5.56 -26.71
C LEU A 17 -6.27 -4.36 -26.07
N VAL A 18 -7.52 -4.09 -26.44
CA VAL A 18 -8.31 -3.01 -25.83
C VAL A 18 -8.51 -3.27 -24.35
N SER A 19 -8.86 -4.50 -23.96
CA SER A 19 -9.06 -4.89 -22.55
C SER A 19 -7.77 -4.73 -21.74
N ILE A 20 -6.63 -5.18 -22.25
CA ILE A 20 -5.32 -5.02 -21.59
C ILE A 20 -4.99 -3.53 -21.42
N SER A 21 -5.20 -2.72 -22.46
CA SER A 21 -4.96 -1.28 -22.39
C SER A 21 -5.86 -0.59 -21.36
N ALA A 22 -7.14 -0.97 -21.28
CA ALA A 22 -8.09 -0.44 -20.30
C ALA A 22 -7.71 -0.84 -18.86
N ILE A 23 -7.28 -2.09 -18.66
CA ILE A 23 -6.75 -2.55 -17.36
C ILE A 23 -5.53 -1.72 -16.95
N PHE A 24 -4.59 -1.48 -17.87
CA PHE A 24 -3.41 -0.65 -17.61
C PHE A 24 -3.82 0.78 -17.22
N ILE A 25 -4.72 1.40 -17.99
CA ILE A 25 -5.24 2.75 -17.71
C ILE A 25 -5.86 2.80 -16.30
N PHE A 26 -6.68 1.80 -15.93
CA PHE A 26 -7.32 1.76 -14.62
C PHE A 26 -6.31 1.65 -13.47
N LEU A 27 -5.33 0.75 -13.58
CA LEU A 27 -4.33 0.50 -12.53
C LEU A 27 -3.31 1.64 -12.37
N TYR A 28 -3.03 2.36 -13.46
CA TYR A 28 -2.08 3.47 -13.49
C TYR A 28 -2.73 4.86 -13.49
N ALA A 29 -4.06 4.94 -13.38
CA ALA A 29 -4.82 6.19 -13.47
C ALA A 29 -4.23 7.34 -12.63
N ARG A 30 -3.89 7.10 -11.36
CA ARG A 30 -3.25 8.10 -10.49
C ARG A 30 -1.92 8.62 -11.00
N LYS A 31 -1.08 7.72 -11.54
CA LYS A 31 0.24 8.10 -12.08
C LYS A 31 0.08 8.85 -13.40
N LEU A 32 -0.85 8.41 -14.25
CA LEU A 32 -1.14 9.02 -15.55
C LEU A 32 -1.64 10.46 -15.38
N VAL A 33 -2.66 10.68 -14.54
CA VAL A 33 -3.26 12.01 -14.34
C VAL A 33 -2.28 13.03 -13.76
N ARG A 34 -1.37 12.60 -12.87
CA ARG A 34 -0.33 13.49 -12.30
C ARG A 34 0.86 13.71 -13.25
N SER A 35 0.96 12.95 -14.33
CA SER A 35 2.06 13.12 -15.27
C SER A 35 1.79 14.31 -16.20
N VAL A 36 2.76 15.22 -16.25
CA VAL A 36 2.71 16.44 -17.07
C VAL A 36 2.58 16.11 -18.56
N ALA A 37 3.23 15.03 -19.02
CA ALA A 37 3.15 14.57 -20.40
C ALA A 37 1.72 14.20 -20.82
N VAL A 38 0.98 13.47 -19.98
CA VAL A 38 -0.39 13.07 -20.30
C VAL A 38 -1.31 14.28 -20.40
N PHE A 39 -1.13 15.31 -19.56
CA PHE A 39 -1.92 16.54 -19.65
C PHE A 39 -1.76 17.26 -20.99
N TYR A 40 -0.53 17.43 -21.47
CA TYR A 40 -0.31 18.07 -22.78
C TYR A 40 -0.80 17.19 -23.93
N LEU A 41 -0.60 15.88 -23.85
CA LEU A 41 -1.07 14.95 -24.89
C LEU A 41 -2.61 14.93 -24.99
N THR A 42 -3.32 14.86 -23.86
CA THR A 42 -4.79 14.90 -23.86
C THR A 42 -5.31 16.24 -24.34
N GLY A 43 -4.65 17.34 -23.97
CA GLY A 43 -4.93 18.67 -24.49
C GLY A 43 -4.84 18.73 -26.02
N ILE A 44 -3.72 18.27 -26.58
CA ILE A 44 -3.49 18.22 -28.04
C ILE A 44 -4.54 17.32 -28.71
N LEU A 45 -4.86 16.16 -28.14
CA LEU A 45 -5.88 15.26 -28.68
C LEU A 45 -7.26 15.94 -28.71
N ILE A 46 -7.67 16.60 -27.63
CA ILE A 46 -8.92 17.37 -27.58
C ILE A 46 -8.91 18.46 -28.65
N GLY A 47 -7.78 19.15 -28.85
CA GLY A 47 -7.61 20.13 -29.91
C GLY A 47 -7.79 19.55 -31.31
N ILE A 48 -7.22 18.38 -31.58
CA ILE A 48 -7.38 17.66 -32.86
C ILE A 48 -8.83 17.23 -33.06
N PHE A 49 -9.50 16.70 -32.03
CA PHE A 49 -10.92 16.35 -32.10
C PHE A 49 -11.80 17.59 -32.36
N ALA A 50 -11.54 18.70 -31.69
CA ALA A 50 -12.22 19.97 -31.94
C ALA A 50 -11.99 20.48 -33.37
N SER A 51 -10.77 20.32 -33.89
CA SER A 51 -10.42 20.65 -35.28
C SER A 51 -11.27 19.83 -36.29
N PHE A 52 -11.41 18.52 -36.08
CA PHE A 52 -12.29 17.69 -36.92
C PHE A 52 -13.77 18.11 -36.84
N LEU A 53 -14.26 18.50 -35.66
CA LEU A 53 -15.63 19.00 -35.51
C LEU A 53 -15.86 20.31 -36.28
N ILE A 54 -14.91 21.25 -36.20
CA ILE A 54 -14.96 22.51 -36.95
C ILE A 54 -14.88 22.21 -38.45
N PHE A 55 -13.98 21.34 -38.89
CA PHE A 55 -13.88 20.93 -40.28
C PHE A 55 -15.17 20.29 -40.78
N GLY A 56 -15.78 19.37 -40.01
CA GLY A 56 -17.07 18.77 -40.35
C GLY A 56 -18.20 19.80 -40.45
N HIS A 57 -18.25 20.77 -39.53
CA HIS A 57 -19.22 21.87 -39.59
C HIS A 57 -19.00 22.78 -40.80
N LEU A 58 -17.74 23.11 -41.12
CA LEU A 58 -17.39 23.86 -42.32
C LEU A 58 -17.74 23.06 -43.58
N PHE A 59 -17.50 21.76 -43.59
CA PHE A 59 -17.86 20.88 -44.69
C PHE A 59 -19.36 20.90 -44.95
N GLN A 60 -20.19 20.87 -43.90
CA GLN A 60 -21.65 21.06 -44.02
C GLN A 60 -22.05 22.41 -44.63
N LYS A 61 -21.24 23.45 -44.44
CA LYS A 61 -21.43 24.78 -45.02
C LYS A 61 -20.92 24.87 -46.48
N PHE A 62 -19.90 24.10 -46.83
CA PHE A 62 -19.31 24.01 -48.17
C PHE A 62 -20.03 23.04 -49.10
N ILE A 63 -20.84 22.12 -48.57
CA ILE A 63 -21.87 21.44 -49.36
C ILE A 63 -22.65 22.58 -50.05
N PRO A 64 -22.56 22.71 -51.39
CA PRO A 64 -23.09 23.87 -52.08
C PRO A 64 -24.55 24.03 -51.68
N LYS A 65 -25.07 25.26 -51.66
CA LYS A 65 -26.51 25.49 -51.41
C LYS A 65 -27.37 24.56 -52.28
N PHE A 66 -26.87 24.19 -53.48
CA PHE A 66 -27.38 23.19 -54.42
C PHE A 66 -27.42 21.72 -53.94
N ALA A 67 -26.55 21.29 -53.03
CA ALA A 67 -26.52 19.95 -52.44
C ALA A 67 -27.26 19.85 -51.09
N ARG A 68 -27.86 20.96 -50.62
CA ARG A 68 -28.95 20.94 -49.62
C ARG A 68 -30.31 20.70 -50.27
N PHE A 69 -30.46 21.05 -51.56
CA PHE A 69 -31.65 20.81 -52.38
C PHE A 69 -31.96 19.33 -52.76
N PRO A 70 -31.04 18.35 -52.79
CA PRO A 70 -31.37 16.95 -53.03
C PRO A 70 -32.30 16.38 -51.97
N PHE A 71 -32.19 16.83 -50.72
CA PHE A 71 -33.14 16.44 -49.68
C PHE A 71 -34.55 17.01 -49.94
N LEU A 72 -34.62 18.20 -50.59
CA LEU A 72 -35.87 18.89 -50.91
C LEU A 72 -36.50 18.47 -52.25
N PHE A 73 -35.69 18.13 -53.26
CA PHE A 73 -36.12 17.85 -54.64
C PHE A 73 -35.74 16.46 -55.17
N GLY A 74 -34.73 15.78 -54.60
CA GLY A 74 -34.19 14.49 -55.07
C GLY A 74 -34.36 13.32 -54.10
N GLY A 75 -35.00 13.54 -52.95
CA GLY A 75 -35.18 12.56 -51.88
C GLY A 75 -33.90 12.11 -51.17
N TRP A 76 -34.09 11.20 -50.21
CA TRP A 76 -33.01 10.48 -49.50
C TRP A 76 -31.98 9.79 -50.42
N PRO A 77 -32.33 9.16 -51.55
CA PRO A 77 -31.35 8.41 -52.35
C PRO A 77 -30.35 9.29 -53.09
N LEU A 78 -30.73 10.50 -53.55
CA LEU A 78 -29.80 11.40 -54.23
C LEU A 78 -28.77 11.97 -53.25
N SER A 79 -29.19 12.31 -52.03
CA SER A 79 -28.29 12.69 -50.94
C SER A 79 -27.34 11.54 -50.55
N ALA A 80 -27.85 10.32 -50.40
CA ALA A 80 -27.06 9.14 -50.10
C ALA A 80 -26.04 8.83 -51.23
N TYR A 81 -26.41 9.04 -52.49
CA TYR A 81 -25.52 8.86 -53.64
C TYR A 81 -24.38 9.88 -53.67
N ILE A 82 -24.65 11.17 -53.41
CA ILE A 82 -23.61 12.19 -53.29
C ILE A 82 -22.69 11.90 -52.09
N TYR A 83 -23.24 11.49 -50.96
CA TYR A 83 -22.46 11.08 -49.79
C TYR A 83 -21.58 9.86 -50.09
N TYR A 84 -22.14 8.83 -50.71
CA TYR A 84 -21.42 7.64 -51.15
C TYR A 84 -20.30 7.99 -52.14
N LEU A 85 -20.56 8.86 -53.11
CA LEU A 85 -19.56 9.32 -54.09
C LEU A 85 -18.43 10.09 -53.39
N THR A 86 -18.75 10.92 -52.41
CA THR A 86 -17.77 11.66 -51.62
C THR A 86 -16.95 10.72 -50.74
N TRP A 87 -17.59 9.75 -50.09
CA TRP A 87 -16.94 8.75 -49.25
C TRP A 87 -15.98 7.87 -50.06
N ARG A 88 -16.40 7.42 -51.25
CA ARG A 88 -15.57 6.60 -52.14
C ARG A 88 -14.34 7.35 -52.64
N ASN A 89 -14.46 8.65 -52.90
CA ASN A 89 -13.36 9.48 -53.39
C ASN A 89 -12.60 10.21 -52.28
N PHE A 90 -12.97 10.01 -51.00
CA PHE A 90 -12.38 10.73 -49.87
C PHE A 90 -10.86 10.53 -49.80
N SER A 91 -10.39 9.31 -50.01
CA SER A 91 -8.95 9.01 -49.98
C SER A 91 -8.17 9.75 -51.07
N VAL A 92 -8.75 9.91 -52.25
CA VAL A 92 -8.13 10.65 -53.37
C VAL A 92 -8.05 12.13 -53.05
N ILE A 93 -9.14 12.70 -52.52
CA ILE A 93 -9.20 14.10 -52.09
C ILE A 93 -8.19 14.35 -50.95
N PHE A 94 -8.10 13.43 -49.98
CA PHE A 94 -7.16 13.56 -48.87
C PHE A 94 -5.70 13.47 -49.32
N LEU A 95 -5.38 12.60 -50.28
CA LEU A 95 -4.04 12.47 -50.85
C LEU A 95 -3.63 13.71 -51.66
N GLU A 96 -4.56 14.27 -52.43
CA GLU A 96 -4.33 15.47 -53.24
C GLU A 96 -4.07 16.71 -52.37
N TYR A 97 -4.87 16.91 -51.31
CA TYR A 97 -4.77 18.07 -50.41
C TYR A 97 -4.00 17.78 -49.12
N ARG A 98 -3.17 16.73 -49.08
CA ARG A 98 -2.46 16.26 -47.88
C ARG A 98 -1.65 17.35 -47.16
N PHE A 99 -1.00 18.23 -47.92
CA PHE A 99 -0.21 19.33 -47.34
C PHE A 99 -1.09 20.34 -46.59
N TYR A 100 -2.24 20.70 -47.16
CA TYR A 100 -3.21 21.59 -46.51
C TYR A 100 -3.83 20.94 -45.27
N ALA A 101 -4.12 19.64 -45.32
CA ALA A 101 -4.62 18.89 -44.17
C ALA A 101 -3.60 18.86 -43.01
N ILE A 102 -2.32 18.60 -43.32
CA ILE A 102 -1.24 18.59 -42.33
C ILE A 102 -1.04 19.99 -41.75
N LEU A 103 -1.03 21.03 -42.58
CA LEU A 103 -0.87 22.42 -42.13
C LEU A 103 -2.04 22.87 -41.25
N TYR A 104 -3.27 22.50 -41.63
CA TYR A 104 -4.47 22.76 -40.83
C TYR A 104 -4.39 22.09 -39.46
N LEU A 105 -4.10 20.78 -39.41
CA LEU A 105 -3.93 20.06 -38.15
C LEU A 105 -2.78 20.64 -37.33
N GLY A 106 -1.66 21.01 -37.98
CA GLY A 106 -0.51 21.64 -37.34
C GLY A 106 -0.83 22.98 -36.67
N ILE A 107 -1.63 23.83 -37.31
CA ILE A 107 -2.08 25.10 -36.69
C ILE A 107 -2.94 24.81 -35.46
N PHE A 108 -3.90 23.89 -35.56
CA PHE A 108 -4.76 23.54 -34.44
C PHE A 108 -4.02 22.87 -33.28
N THR A 109 -3.01 22.05 -33.55
CA THR A 109 -2.17 21.47 -32.50
C THR A 109 -1.32 22.54 -31.82
N ILE A 110 -0.76 23.50 -32.56
CA ILE A 110 -0.02 24.65 -31.98
C ILE A 110 -0.95 25.51 -31.11
N ILE A 111 -2.16 25.83 -31.60
CA ILE A 111 -3.14 26.62 -30.83
C ILE A 111 -3.53 25.87 -29.55
N SER A 112 -3.84 24.58 -29.66
CA SER A 112 -4.20 23.75 -28.51
C SER A 112 -3.05 23.68 -27.50
N LEU A 113 -1.81 23.51 -27.95
CA LEU A 113 -0.62 23.52 -27.10
C LEU A 113 -0.42 24.87 -26.42
N ALA A 114 -0.63 25.98 -27.12
CA ALA A 114 -0.56 27.32 -26.54
C ALA A 114 -1.63 27.54 -25.45
N VAL A 115 -2.85 27.05 -25.67
CA VAL A 115 -3.94 27.11 -24.67
C VAL A 115 -3.59 26.25 -23.45
N CYS A 116 -3.14 25.01 -23.66
CA CYS A 116 -2.75 24.11 -22.58
C CYS A 116 -1.54 24.62 -21.80
N TYR A 117 -0.57 25.25 -22.47
CA TYR A 117 0.57 25.88 -21.83
C TYR A 117 0.16 27.06 -20.95
N ARG A 118 -0.82 27.86 -21.41
CA ARG A 118 -1.36 28.98 -20.63
C ARG A 118 -2.17 28.53 -19.42
N MET A 119 -2.93 27.45 -19.52
CA MET A 119 -3.74 26.92 -18.42
C MET A 119 -2.88 26.22 -17.36
N GLY A 120 -1.81 25.53 -17.79
CA GLY A 120 -0.95 24.75 -16.90
C GLY A 120 -1.60 23.44 -16.41
N PRO A 121 -0.80 22.48 -15.90
CA PRO A 121 -1.32 21.26 -15.31
C PRO A 121 -2.12 21.54 -14.03
N PRO A 122 -3.22 20.83 -13.77
CA PRO A 122 -4.03 21.02 -12.57
C PRO A 122 -3.30 20.56 -11.30
N GLU A 123 -3.18 21.47 -10.32
CA GLU A 123 -2.50 21.20 -9.04
C GLU A 123 -3.47 20.76 -7.93
N ASP A 124 -4.75 21.17 -8.01
CA ASP A 124 -5.75 20.88 -6.98
C ASP A 124 -6.03 19.38 -6.85
N GLU A 125 -5.87 18.83 -5.64
CA GLU A 125 -6.13 17.40 -5.36
C GLU A 125 -7.55 16.97 -5.71
N ARG A 126 -8.53 17.86 -5.54
CA ARG A 126 -9.93 17.60 -5.90
C ARG A 126 -10.10 17.36 -7.41
N SER A 127 -9.43 18.18 -8.22
CA SER A 127 -9.48 18.08 -9.67
C SER A 127 -8.76 16.81 -10.17
N LEU A 128 -7.63 16.47 -9.54
CA LEU A 128 -6.88 15.24 -9.81
C LEU A 128 -7.69 13.99 -9.48
N ASN A 129 -8.41 13.99 -8.34
CA ASN A 129 -9.29 12.89 -7.97
C ASN A 129 -10.46 12.73 -8.95
N LEU A 130 -11.06 13.84 -9.41
CA LEU A 130 -12.14 13.79 -10.40
C LEU A 130 -11.63 13.22 -11.73
N MET A 131 -10.46 13.65 -12.20
CA MET A 131 -9.86 13.10 -13.41
C MET A 131 -9.49 11.62 -13.26
N GLU A 132 -8.96 11.19 -12.11
CA GLU A 132 -8.73 9.76 -11.82
C GLU A 132 -10.04 8.97 -12.00
N TRP A 133 -11.14 9.44 -11.41
CA TRP A 133 -12.43 8.75 -11.48
C TRP A 133 -12.96 8.70 -12.91
N THR A 134 -12.85 9.81 -13.67
CA THR A 134 -13.28 9.81 -15.08
C THR A 134 -12.47 8.82 -15.91
N LEU A 135 -11.14 8.76 -15.72
CA LEU A 135 -10.27 7.84 -16.43
C LEU A 135 -10.57 6.38 -16.05
N GLN A 136 -10.90 6.11 -14.79
CA GLN A 136 -11.35 4.79 -14.32
C GLN A 136 -12.70 4.40 -14.90
N ILE A 137 -13.68 5.31 -14.94
CA ILE A 137 -14.99 5.07 -15.55
C ILE A 137 -14.84 4.79 -17.04
N ILE A 138 -14.01 5.55 -17.75
CA ILE A 138 -13.71 5.32 -19.17
C ILE A 138 -13.08 3.93 -19.36
N ALA A 139 -12.10 3.54 -18.54
CA ALA A 139 -11.51 2.22 -18.62
C ALA A 139 -12.53 1.09 -18.39
N LEU A 140 -13.43 1.23 -17.42
CA LEU A 140 -14.50 0.26 -17.19
C LEU A 140 -15.49 0.20 -18.36
N ALA A 141 -15.84 1.36 -18.93
CA ALA A 141 -16.69 1.43 -20.11
C ALA A 141 -16.03 0.76 -21.33
N LEU A 142 -14.73 0.96 -21.54
CA LEU A 142 -13.98 0.27 -22.61
C LEU A 142 -14.04 -1.25 -22.42
N ILE A 143 -13.83 -1.75 -21.20
CA ILE A 143 -13.95 -3.20 -20.93
C ILE A 143 -15.38 -3.69 -21.22
N TYR A 144 -16.40 -2.94 -20.81
CA TYR A 144 -17.79 -3.33 -21.01
C TYR A 144 -18.23 -3.35 -22.47
N PHE A 145 -17.95 -2.27 -23.23
CA PHE A 145 -18.44 -2.13 -24.61
C PHE A 145 -17.67 -2.97 -25.62
N PHE A 146 -16.36 -3.18 -25.41
CA PHE A 146 -15.53 -3.88 -26.39
C PHE A 146 -15.53 -5.40 -26.21
N ASN A 147 -15.92 -5.93 -25.05
CA ASN A 147 -16.01 -7.38 -24.87
C ASN A 147 -17.34 -7.92 -25.40
N GLN A 148 -17.26 -8.88 -26.32
CA GLN A 148 -18.44 -9.50 -26.93
C GLN A 148 -19.20 -10.41 -25.96
N VAL A 149 -18.50 -11.03 -25.01
CA VAL A 149 -19.08 -11.90 -23.99
C VAL A 149 -19.23 -11.11 -22.69
N GLN A 150 -20.48 -10.87 -22.27
CA GLN A 150 -20.78 -10.04 -21.10
C GLN A 150 -20.24 -10.65 -19.80
N GLU A 151 -20.27 -11.97 -19.65
CA GLU A 151 -19.74 -12.67 -18.47
C GLU A 151 -18.25 -12.40 -18.23
N VAL A 152 -17.47 -12.40 -19.32
CA VAL A 152 -16.03 -12.11 -19.27
C VAL A 152 -15.79 -10.65 -18.88
N ALA A 153 -16.59 -9.73 -19.42
CA ALA A 153 -16.49 -8.31 -19.10
C ALA A 153 -16.72 -8.06 -17.61
N TYR A 154 -17.77 -8.63 -17.01
CA TYR A 154 -18.05 -8.49 -15.59
C TYR A 154 -16.95 -9.09 -14.72
N ALA A 155 -16.48 -10.29 -15.06
CA ALA A 155 -15.38 -10.94 -14.33
C ALA A 155 -14.10 -10.08 -14.32
N LEU A 156 -13.74 -9.49 -15.48
CA LEU A 156 -12.60 -8.58 -15.58
C LEU A 156 -12.80 -7.30 -14.75
N ILE A 157 -14.00 -6.69 -14.79
CA ILE A 157 -14.33 -5.51 -14.00
C ILE A 157 -14.17 -5.79 -12.49
N PHE A 158 -14.78 -6.88 -12.00
CA PHE A 158 -14.66 -7.29 -10.61
C PHE A 158 -13.21 -7.54 -10.21
N PHE A 159 -12.46 -8.26 -11.05
CA PHE A 159 -11.05 -8.57 -10.81
C PHE A 159 -10.19 -7.31 -10.70
N VAL A 160 -10.37 -6.35 -11.60
CA VAL A 160 -9.61 -5.11 -11.63
C VAL A 160 -9.94 -4.21 -10.43
N ILE A 161 -11.21 -4.12 -10.05
CA ILE A 161 -11.63 -3.40 -8.84
C ILE A 161 -11.05 -4.06 -7.59
N PHE A 162 -11.13 -5.39 -7.49
CA PHE A 162 -10.58 -6.17 -6.39
C PHE A 162 -9.06 -5.93 -6.23
N ILE A 163 -8.30 -6.02 -7.34
CA ILE A 163 -6.86 -5.72 -7.34
C ILE A 163 -6.59 -4.28 -6.89
N SER A 164 -7.38 -3.31 -7.36
CA SER A 164 -7.19 -1.90 -6.99
C SER A 164 -7.40 -1.66 -5.50
N ILE A 165 -8.45 -2.26 -4.91
CA ILE A 165 -8.71 -2.21 -3.47
C ILE A 165 -7.59 -2.92 -2.72
N TRP A 166 -7.18 -4.11 -3.16
CA TRP A 166 -6.10 -4.89 -2.54
C TRP A 166 -4.80 -4.11 -2.54
N ARG A 167 -4.40 -3.52 -3.68
CA ARG A 167 -3.17 -2.73 -3.79
C ARG A 167 -3.19 -1.48 -2.91
N ARG A 168 -4.34 -0.80 -2.79
CA ARG A 168 -4.49 0.40 -1.96
C ARG A 168 -4.40 0.07 -0.46
N ASN A 169 -4.93 -1.09 -0.05
CA ASN A 169 -4.98 -1.52 1.34
C ASN A 169 -3.98 -2.63 1.68
N ALA A 170 -3.01 -2.92 0.80
CA ALA A 170 -2.15 -4.11 0.90
C ALA A 170 -1.42 -4.21 2.24
N SER A 171 -0.90 -3.10 2.77
CA SER A 171 -0.21 -3.06 4.07
C SER A 171 -1.14 -3.38 5.23
N LYS A 172 -2.38 -2.86 5.21
CA LYS A 172 -3.41 -3.12 6.23
C LYS A 172 -3.91 -4.56 6.15
N ILE A 173 -4.13 -5.06 4.93
CA ILE A 173 -4.55 -6.43 4.66
C ILE A 173 -3.45 -7.41 5.07
N TRP A 174 -2.18 -7.09 4.81
CA TRP A 174 -1.03 -7.89 5.23
C TRP A 174 -0.91 -7.96 6.74
N GLN A 175 -1.06 -6.83 7.43
CA GLN A 175 -1.05 -6.80 8.90
C GLN A 175 -2.22 -7.60 9.49
N PHE A 176 -3.42 -7.47 8.93
CA PHE A 176 -4.60 -8.22 9.33
C PHE A 176 -4.44 -9.74 9.10
N SER A 177 -3.96 -10.11 7.91
CA SER A 177 -3.67 -11.50 7.55
C SER A 177 -2.59 -12.10 8.44
N ARG A 178 -1.49 -11.38 8.70
CA ARG A 178 -0.43 -11.83 9.61
C ARG A 178 -0.94 -12.00 11.04
N ARG A 179 -1.80 -11.09 11.51
CA ARG A 179 -2.40 -11.19 12.85
C ARG A 179 -3.33 -12.38 12.98
N ASN A 180 -4.17 -12.63 11.97
CA ASN A 180 -5.06 -13.80 11.96
C ASN A 180 -4.29 -15.10 11.75
N TRP A 181 -3.23 -15.09 10.93
CA TRP A 181 -2.34 -16.23 10.75
C TRP A 181 -1.62 -16.59 12.04
N ASN A 182 -1.11 -15.60 12.78
CA ASN A 182 -0.48 -15.85 14.08
C ASN A 182 -1.48 -16.43 15.09
N ARG A 183 -2.73 -15.94 15.10
CA ARG A 183 -3.80 -16.50 15.96
C ARG A 183 -4.19 -17.92 15.58
N LEU A 184 -4.33 -18.20 14.28
CA LEU A 184 -4.58 -19.56 13.78
C LEU A 184 -3.40 -20.48 14.10
N ARG A 185 -2.18 -20.00 13.97
CA ARG A 185 -0.97 -20.74 14.32
C ARG A 185 -0.91 -21.02 15.83
N GLU A 186 -1.20 -20.05 16.68
CA GLU A 186 -1.29 -20.23 18.14
C GLU A 186 -2.42 -21.18 18.53
N PHE A 187 -3.55 -21.17 17.80
CA PHE A 187 -4.65 -22.10 18.02
C PHE A 187 -4.32 -23.54 17.61
N VAL A 188 -3.59 -23.71 16.50
CA VAL A 188 -3.25 -25.04 15.95
C VAL A 188 -2.01 -25.65 16.62
N PHE A 189 -0.99 -24.84 16.93
CA PHE A 189 0.30 -25.29 17.47
C PHE A 189 0.50 -24.97 18.95
N GLY A 190 -0.47 -24.33 19.59
CA GLY A 190 -0.35 -23.84 20.97
C GLY A 190 0.55 -22.60 21.10
N PRO A 191 0.49 -21.87 22.23
CA PRO A 191 1.46 -20.82 22.53
C PRO A 191 2.86 -21.43 22.60
N GLN A 192 3.86 -20.77 22.02
CA GLN A 192 5.25 -21.20 22.22
C GLN A 192 5.53 -21.22 23.73
N PRO A 193 6.02 -22.33 24.30
CA PRO A 193 6.32 -22.38 25.72
C PRO A 193 7.38 -21.31 26.01
N ARG A 194 7.06 -20.39 26.92
CA ARG A 194 8.05 -19.44 27.44
C ARG A 194 9.09 -20.28 28.19
N ARG A 195 10.35 -20.19 27.76
CA ARG A 195 11.45 -20.88 28.44
C ARG A 195 11.51 -20.35 29.88
N LEU A 196 11.36 -21.22 30.87
CA LEU A 196 11.67 -20.87 32.25
C LEU A 196 13.17 -20.55 32.34
N LEU A 197 13.52 -19.59 33.17
CA LEU A 197 14.93 -19.30 33.46
C LEU A 197 15.56 -20.54 34.08
N SER A 198 16.79 -20.86 33.66
CA SER A 198 17.58 -21.84 34.42
C SER A 198 17.94 -21.27 35.80
N GLU A 199 18.23 -22.13 36.77
CA GLU A 199 18.64 -21.71 38.11
C GLU A 199 19.89 -20.81 38.05
N GLU A 200 20.86 -21.15 37.19
CA GLU A 200 22.05 -20.34 36.96
C GLU A 200 21.72 -18.94 36.45
N GLU A 201 20.82 -18.83 35.46
CA GLU A 201 20.37 -17.55 34.91
C GLU A 201 19.61 -16.73 35.97
N TYR A 202 18.82 -17.39 36.83
CA TYR A 202 18.11 -16.73 37.93
C TYR A 202 19.06 -16.16 38.99
N LEU A 203 20.08 -16.93 39.37
CA LEU A 203 21.08 -16.51 40.34
C LEU A 203 21.94 -15.36 39.78
N GLU A 204 22.26 -15.39 38.50
CA GLU A 204 23.02 -14.32 37.85
C GLU A 204 22.20 -13.04 37.74
N GLU A 205 20.94 -13.13 37.30
CA GLU A 205 20.04 -11.99 37.22
C GLU A 205 19.80 -11.38 38.61
N SER A 206 19.60 -12.21 39.64
CA SER A 206 19.51 -11.78 41.04
C SER A 206 20.75 -10.98 41.46
N ARG A 207 21.96 -11.50 41.21
CA ARG A 207 23.22 -10.80 41.54
C ARG A 207 23.34 -9.45 40.84
N ILE A 208 23.02 -9.39 39.54
CA ILE A 208 23.12 -8.17 38.74
C ILE A 208 22.13 -7.11 39.24
N TYR A 209 20.85 -7.48 39.39
CA TYR A 209 19.82 -6.54 39.84
C TYR A 209 20.02 -6.09 41.28
N THR A 210 20.40 -7.00 42.19
CA THR A 210 20.74 -6.62 43.57
C THR A 210 21.88 -5.61 43.60
N ARG A 211 22.95 -5.84 42.84
CA ARG A 211 24.08 -4.90 42.76
C ARG A 211 23.67 -3.54 42.19
N MET A 212 22.88 -3.55 41.11
CA MET A 212 22.40 -2.33 40.48
C MET A 212 21.52 -1.52 41.44
N GLU A 213 20.61 -2.17 42.16
CA GLU A 213 19.69 -1.47 43.05
C GLU A 213 20.38 -0.98 44.33
N LEU A 214 21.37 -1.70 44.83
CA LEU A 214 22.22 -1.21 45.93
C LEU A 214 23.02 0.04 45.52
N GLU A 215 23.49 0.11 44.28
CA GLU A 215 24.17 1.30 43.76
C GLU A 215 23.20 2.47 43.56
N ASN A 216 21.99 2.20 43.04
CA ASN A 216 20.92 3.19 42.97
C ASN A 216 20.59 3.76 44.36
N LEU A 217 20.54 2.90 45.39
CA LEU A 217 20.31 3.29 46.78
C LEU A 217 21.43 4.22 47.29
N ARG A 218 22.70 3.91 47.01
CA ARG A 218 23.84 4.77 47.37
C ARG A 218 23.75 6.15 46.72
N GLN A 219 23.47 6.17 45.42
CA GLN A 219 23.31 7.42 44.67
C GLN A 219 22.14 8.25 45.18
N PHE A 220 21.00 7.61 45.50
CA PHE A 220 19.84 8.27 46.08
C PHE A 220 20.21 8.95 47.40
N CYS A 221 20.89 8.24 48.30
CA CYS A 221 21.35 8.78 49.58
C CYS A 221 22.31 9.98 49.43
N ASN A 222 23.15 9.98 48.39
CA ASN A 222 24.11 11.06 48.10
C ASN A 222 23.55 12.24 47.28
N SER A 223 22.33 12.14 46.76
CA SER A 223 21.73 13.15 45.87
C SER A 223 21.17 14.40 46.58
N GLN A 224 20.56 15.33 45.82
CA GLN A 224 20.17 16.70 46.22
C GLN A 224 19.29 16.84 47.49
N ASN A 225 18.66 15.75 47.96
CA ASN A 225 17.91 15.68 49.24
C ASN A 225 18.72 15.04 50.40
N SER A 226 20.05 15.04 50.29
CA SER A 226 21.01 14.46 51.25
C SER A 226 20.64 14.74 52.71
N LYS A 227 20.21 15.96 53.07
CA LYS A 227 19.79 16.29 54.45
C LYS A 227 18.63 15.42 54.97
N THR A 228 17.60 15.20 54.16
CA THR A 228 16.44 14.37 54.53
C THR A 228 16.81 12.89 54.54
N ASN A 229 17.67 12.46 53.61
CA ASN A 229 18.16 11.09 53.53
C ASN A 229 19.04 10.73 54.74
N TRP A 230 19.96 11.61 55.15
CA TRP A 230 20.77 11.42 56.35
C TRP A 230 19.96 11.48 57.65
N GLN A 231 18.88 12.28 57.69
CA GLN A 231 17.91 12.22 58.80
C GLN A 231 17.24 10.84 58.88
N LEU A 232 16.92 10.22 57.76
CA LEU A 232 16.37 8.86 57.74
C LEU A 232 17.40 7.83 58.21
N VAL A 233 18.64 7.94 57.75
CA VAL A 233 19.76 7.09 58.19
C VAL A 233 19.98 7.18 59.70
N SER A 234 19.90 8.37 60.30
CA SER A 234 20.09 8.57 61.74
C SER A 234 19.02 7.89 62.62
N ARG A 235 17.85 7.55 62.05
CA ARG A 235 16.76 6.86 62.76
C ARG A 235 16.90 5.34 62.74
N LEU A 236 17.86 4.79 61.97
CA LEU A 236 18.08 3.35 61.89
C LEU A 236 18.76 2.80 63.15
N LYS A 237 18.58 1.51 63.41
CA LYS A 237 19.18 0.80 64.55
C LYS A 237 20.72 0.81 64.53
N ARG A 238 21.32 0.85 63.34
CA ARG A 238 22.79 0.85 63.13
C ARG A 238 23.18 1.93 62.10
N PRO A 239 23.19 3.21 62.49
CA PRO A 239 23.39 4.32 61.54
C PRO A 239 24.82 4.33 60.96
N ASN A 240 25.83 4.02 61.77
CA ASN A 240 27.24 4.01 61.34
C ASN A 240 27.50 2.98 60.24
N ARG A 241 26.84 1.83 60.31
CA ARG A 241 26.94 0.76 59.30
C ARG A 241 26.29 1.16 57.97
N MET A 242 25.16 1.86 58.06
CA MET A 242 24.50 2.38 56.86
C MET A 242 25.33 3.52 56.23
N ALA A 243 25.95 4.37 57.06
CA ALA A 243 26.86 5.40 56.58
C ALA A 243 28.07 4.82 55.83
N SER A 244 28.74 3.80 56.38
CA SER A 244 29.86 3.12 55.71
C SER A 244 29.43 2.43 54.41
N PHE A 245 28.20 1.92 54.33
CA PHE A 245 27.64 1.39 53.10
C PHE A 245 27.37 2.48 52.03
N ILE A 246 26.83 3.64 52.43
CA ILE A 246 26.55 4.76 51.52
C ILE A 246 27.85 5.37 50.97
N THR A 247 28.90 5.46 51.80
CA THR A 247 30.22 5.97 51.42
C THR A 247 31.01 4.97 50.56
N GLY A 248 30.63 3.69 50.58
CA GLY A 248 31.25 2.63 49.79
C GLY A 248 32.40 1.90 50.50
N ASP A 249 32.64 2.20 51.78
CA ASP A 249 33.69 1.57 52.58
C ASP A 249 33.36 0.12 52.96
N SER A 250 32.07 -0.22 53.03
CA SER A 250 31.59 -1.56 53.35
C SER A 250 30.47 -2.01 52.41
N ASP A 251 30.41 -3.30 52.13
CA ASP A 251 29.27 -3.88 51.42
C ASP A 251 28.01 -3.94 52.31
N HIS A 252 26.85 -4.18 51.71
CA HIS A 252 25.56 -4.27 52.40
C HIS A 252 25.53 -5.43 53.43
N VAL A 253 26.27 -6.51 53.15
CA VAL A 253 26.47 -7.66 54.05
C VAL A 253 27.90 -7.68 54.57
N SER A 254 28.07 -7.91 55.87
CA SER A 254 29.40 -8.07 56.49
C SER A 254 29.98 -9.46 56.18
N ALA A 255 31.30 -9.59 56.06
CA ALA A 255 31.95 -10.88 55.85
C ALA A 255 31.58 -11.94 56.90
N MET A 256 31.39 -11.53 58.16
CA MET A 256 30.96 -12.41 59.25
C MET A 256 29.49 -12.87 59.11
N GLU A 257 28.63 -11.99 58.58
CA GLU A 257 27.23 -12.35 58.34
C GLU A 257 27.11 -13.26 57.12
N PHE A 258 27.92 -13.01 56.09
CA PHE A 258 28.03 -13.89 54.94
C PHE A 258 28.53 -15.28 55.36
N SER A 259 29.58 -15.37 56.18
CA SER A 259 30.11 -16.65 56.65
C SER A 259 29.11 -17.42 57.51
N TYR A 260 28.42 -16.73 58.43
CA TYR A 260 27.39 -17.35 59.26
C TYR A 260 26.21 -17.86 58.42
N HIS A 261 25.80 -17.09 57.40
CA HIS A 261 24.74 -17.51 56.49
C HIS A 261 25.17 -18.68 55.61
N SER A 262 26.40 -18.67 55.08
CA SER A 262 26.91 -19.81 54.32
C SER A 262 27.00 -21.08 55.17
N GLU A 263 27.38 -20.96 56.44
CA GLU A 263 27.45 -22.11 57.36
C GLU A 263 26.06 -22.70 57.64
N ILE A 264 25.04 -21.85 57.87
CA ILE A 264 23.65 -22.29 58.01
C ILE A 264 23.13 -22.98 56.75
N TYR A 265 23.43 -22.45 55.56
CA TYR A 265 23.01 -23.05 54.31
C TYR A 265 23.66 -24.42 54.09
N CYS A 266 24.97 -24.54 54.33
CA CYS A 266 25.67 -25.83 54.25
C CYS A 266 25.17 -26.83 55.29
N GLN A 267 24.80 -26.37 56.49
CA GLN A 267 24.28 -27.25 57.55
C GLN A 267 22.85 -27.75 57.27
N ASN A 268 22.02 -26.91 56.63
CA ASN A 268 20.67 -27.29 56.22
C ASN A 268 20.66 -28.21 54.98
N GLU A 269 21.53 -27.96 53.99
CA GLU A 269 21.69 -28.87 52.84
C GLU A 269 22.17 -30.26 53.28
N GLY A 270 23.07 -30.33 54.27
CA GLY A 270 23.53 -31.61 54.84
C GLY A 270 22.46 -32.37 55.63
N SER A 271 21.46 -31.69 56.21
CA SER A 271 20.34 -32.35 56.91
C SER A 271 19.20 -32.79 55.97
N ASP A 272 19.04 -32.12 54.83
CA ASP A 272 18.03 -32.47 53.83
C ASP A 272 18.47 -33.67 52.98
N GLU A 273 19.77 -33.81 52.69
CA GLU A 273 20.31 -35.02 52.05
C GLU A 273 20.16 -36.26 52.95
N GLU A 274 20.35 -36.14 54.27
CA GLU A 274 20.24 -37.27 55.20
C GLU A 274 18.77 -37.75 55.38
N ASN A 275 17.78 -36.87 55.22
CA ASN A 275 16.36 -37.22 55.20
C ASN A 275 15.88 -37.73 53.84
N SER A 276 16.46 -37.29 52.72
CA SER A 276 16.08 -37.75 51.38
C SER A 276 16.38 -39.24 51.16
N TYR A 277 17.44 -39.78 51.77
CA TYR A 277 17.74 -41.23 51.70
C TYR A 277 16.80 -42.09 52.56
N LEU A 278 16.09 -41.50 53.52
CA LEU A 278 15.13 -42.22 54.37
C LEU A 278 13.71 -42.23 53.80
N GLU A 279 13.38 -41.31 52.89
CA GLU A 279 12.04 -41.16 52.34
C GLU A 279 11.83 -41.90 51.00
N GLU A 280 12.90 -42.30 50.31
CA GLU A 280 12.83 -43.05 49.03
C GLU A 280 12.60 -44.56 49.18
N GLY A 281 12.41 -45.07 50.41
CA GLY A 281 12.31 -46.50 50.73
C GLY A 281 10.91 -47.11 50.80
N TYR A 282 9.83 -46.34 50.64
CA TYR A 282 8.45 -46.88 50.76
C TYR A 282 7.54 -46.32 49.65
N ILE A 283 7.63 -46.90 48.46
CA ILE A 283 6.51 -46.92 47.51
C ILE A 283 6.16 -48.39 47.30
N THR A 284 5.13 -48.84 48.01
CA THR A 284 4.42 -50.08 47.71
C THR A 284 3.48 -49.80 46.55
N ASP A 285 3.66 -50.53 45.45
CA ASP A 285 2.66 -50.66 44.38
C ASP A 285 1.40 -51.32 44.97
N ASP A 286 0.27 -50.60 45.01
CA ASP A 286 -1.07 -51.17 44.99
C ASP A 286 -2.09 -50.12 44.47
N ASP A 287 -2.89 -50.57 43.49
CA ASP A 287 -4.10 -50.05 42.82
C ASP A 287 -4.04 -48.85 41.84
#